data_AF-A0A8X8BT35-F1
#
_entry.id   AF-A0A8X8BT35-F1
#
_cell.length_a   1.000
_cell.length_b   1.000
_cell.length_c   1.000
_cell.angle_alpha   90.00
_cell.angle_beta   90.00
_cell.angle_gamma   90.00
#
_symmetry.space_group_name_H-M   'P 1'
#
loop_
_entity.id
_entity.type
_entity.pdbx_description
1 polymer ?
#
loop_
_entity_poly.entity_id
_entity_poly.type
_entity_poly.pdbx_seq_one_letter_code
_entity_poly.pdbx_strand_id
1 'polypeptide(L)'
;MQFQCSGFGRDEAELKIKFHVNQSVCIYPVYINSKKTIAEGRRIAAEKAVENPTCSEIHNVLGAAGMNAVCENKLHPREWNRDWQFRGRVRVQLKKEDGSLCNEQFSSRKELMLYVAEMIPKLKSRTQKSGTGEQNSQQSDGSKKNKKKKK
;
A
#
# COMPACT_ATOMS: atom_id res chain seq x y z
N MET A 1 -35.98 -0.89 5.75
CA MET A 1 -35.34 -1.61 4.63
C MET A 1 -34.04 -2.25 5.10
N GLN A 2 -33.99 -3.58 5.11
CA GLN A 2 -32.79 -4.37 5.29
C GLN A 2 -31.89 -4.21 4.05
N PHE A 3 -30.68 -3.69 4.21
CA PHE A 3 -29.61 -3.94 3.25
C PHE A 3 -28.81 -5.13 3.77
N GLN A 4 -28.90 -6.24 3.06
CA GLN A 4 -28.11 -7.43 3.30
C GLN A 4 -26.63 -7.09 3.06
N CYS A 5 -25.86 -6.96 4.14
CA CYS A 5 -24.41 -7.14 4.08
C CYS A 5 -24.12 -8.65 4.04
N SER A 6 -24.29 -9.27 2.87
CA SER A 6 -23.87 -10.64 2.63
C SER A 6 -22.34 -10.68 2.50
N GLY A 7 -21.69 -11.16 3.57
CA GLY A 7 -20.41 -11.87 3.49
C GLY A 7 -19.13 -11.02 3.44
N PHE A 8 -18.79 -10.34 4.54
CA PHE A 8 -17.47 -9.71 4.71
C PHE A 8 -16.92 -9.97 6.12
N GLY A 9 -16.94 -11.23 6.59
CA GLY A 9 -16.63 -11.55 7.98
C GLY A 9 -16.13 -12.95 8.27
N ARG A 10 -15.81 -13.74 7.25
CA ARG A 10 -15.13 -15.03 7.39
C ARG A 10 -13.92 -14.99 6.47
N ASP A 11 -12.85 -15.69 6.80
CA ASP A 11 -11.67 -15.93 5.94
C ASP A 11 -10.43 -15.02 6.07
N GLU A 12 -10.41 -13.85 6.71
CA GLU A 12 -9.13 -13.08 6.82
C GLU A 12 -8.08 -13.78 7.73
N ALA A 13 -8.53 -14.39 8.82
CA ALA A 13 -7.68 -15.16 9.73
C ALA A 13 -7.33 -16.55 9.16
N GLU A 14 -8.23 -17.17 8.39
CA GLU A 14 -7.99 -18.47 7.77
C GLU A 14 -7.08 -18.37 6.54
N LEU A 15 -7.17 -17.26 5.78
CA LEU A 15 -6.21 -16.93 4.72
C LEU A 15 -4.78 -16.89 5.25
N LYS A 16 -4.58 -16.36 6.47
CA LYS A 16 -3.27 -16.27 7.12
C LYS A 16 -2.68 -17.63 7.46
N ILE A 17 -3.52 -18.63 7.74
CA ILE A 17 -3.13 -20.00 8.10
C ILE A 17 -2.81 -20.82 6.85
N LYS A 18 -3.49 -20.58 5.72
CA LYS A 18 -3.21 -21.23 4.42
C LYS A 18 -2.16 -20.51 3.57
N PHE A 19 -1.70 -19.32 3.97
CA PHE A 19 -0.70 -18.56 3.23
C PHE A 19 0.69 -19.16 3.38
N HIS A 20 1.09 -20.00 2.43
CA HIS A 20 2.45 -20.53 2.39
C HIS A 20 3.46 -19.39 2.24
N VAL A 21 4.22 -19.12 3.32
CA VAL A 21 4.98 -17.86 3.38
C VAL A 21 6.05 -17.75 2.29
N ASN A 22 6.69 -18.88 2.04
CA ASN A 22 7.80 -19.01 1.12
C ASN A 22 7.39 -18.92 -0.36
N GLN A 23 6.13 -19.19 -0.70
CA GLN A 23 5.63 -19.18 -2.08
C GLN A 23 4.90 -17.89 -2.45
N SER A 24 4.74 -16.98 -1.49
CA SER A 24 4.11 -15.69 -1.73
C SER A 24 5.04 -14.67 -2.39
N VAL A 25 4.42 -13.72 -3.07
CA VAL A 25 5.07 -12.53 -3.61
C VAL A 25 4.99 -11.39 -2.61
N CYS A 26 6.13 -10.75 -2.32
CA CYS A 26 6.20 -9.54 -1.50
C CYS A 26 6.22 -8.29 -2.38
N ILE A 27 5.36 -7.33 -2.06
CA ILE A 27 5.26 -6.04 -2.74
C ILE A 27 5.37 -4.95 -1.67
N TYR A 28 6.33 -4.05 -1.87
CA TYR A 28 6.44 -2.83 -1.07
C TYR A 28 5.94 -1.64 -1.88
N PRO A 29 5.33 -0.63 -1.25
CA PRO A 29 4.90 0.59 -1.95
C PRO A 29 6.02 1.28 -2.74
N VAL A 30 7.25 1.24 -2.22
CA VAL A 30 8.46 1.79 -2.87
C VAL A 30 8.67 1.25 -4.28
N TYR A 31 8.27 0.01 -4.58
CA TYR A 31 8.49 -0.59 -5.90
C TYR A 31 7.73 0.12 -7.01
N ILE A 32 6.59 0.73 -6.66
CA ILE A 32 5.63 1.36 -7.58
C ILE A 32 5.73 2.90 -7.50
N ASN A 33 6.46 3.44 -6.52
CA ASN A 33 6.53 4.89 -6.30
C ASN A 33 7.34 5.58 -7.41
N SER A 34 6.72 6.54 -8.10
CA SER A 34 7.34 7.34 -9.17
C SER A 34 8.41 8.30 -8.66
N LYS A 35 8.29 8.78 -7.41
CA LYS A 35 9.26 9.70 -6.79
C LYS A 35 10.57 9.04 -6.41
N LYS A 36 10.63 7.70 -6.40
CA LYS A 36 11.81 6.94 -6.03
C LYS A 36 12.55 6.50 -7.29
N THR A 37 13.87 6.51 -7.21
CA THR A 37 14.77 6.00 -8.26
C THR A 37 14.89 4.48 -8.19
N ILE A 38 15.49 3.88 -9.22
CA ILE A 38 15.76 2.43 -9.24
C ILE A 38 16.73 2.05 -8.10
N ALA A 39 17.71 2.91 -7.81
CA ALA A 39 18.65 2.70 -6.71
C ALA A 39 17.95 2.67 -5.34
N GLU A 40 16.95 3.53 -5.13
CA GLU A 40 16.16 3.60 -3.90
C GLU A 40 15.14 2.45 -3.77
N GLY A 41 14.88 1.72 -4.86
CA GLY A 41 14.08 0.49 -4.84
C GLY A 41 12.92 0.45 -5.81
N ARG A 42 12.69 1.48 -6.64
CA ARG A 42 11.69 1.41 -7.72
C ARG A 42 12.01 0.24 -8.66
N ARG A 43 10.98 -0.53 -9.01
CA ARG A 43 11.12 -1.73 -9.88
C ARG A 43 10.43 -1.60 -11.24
N ILE A 44 9.60 -0.59 -11.41
CA ILE A 44 8.86 -0.31 -12.65
C ILE A 44 9.36 0.97 -13.33
N ALA A 45 9.05 1.14 -14.62
CA ALA A 45 9.36 2.37 -15.36
C ALA A 45 8.64 3.58 -14.74
N ALA A 46 9.26 4.77 -14.79
CA ALA A 46 8.76 5.95 -14.09
C ALA A 46 7.42 6.43 -14.67
N GLU A 47 7.24 6.27 -15.99
CA GLU A 47 6.03 6.61 -16.72
C GLU A 47 4.81 5.81 -16.26
N LYS A 48 5.03 4.55 -15.85
CA LYS A 48 3.97 3.66 -15.36
C LYS A 48 3.84 3.70 -13.84
N ALA A 49 4.71 4.43 -13.16
CA ALA A 49 4.75 4.49 -11.71
C ALA A 49 3.72 5.48 -11.17
N VAL A 50 3.30 5.26 -9.93
CA VAL A 50 2.29 6.09 -9.27
C VAL A 50 2.96 6.92 -8.19
N GLU A 51 2.48 8.15 -8.00
CA GLU A 51 2.98 9.00 -6.94
C GLU A 51 2.47 8.56 -5.57
N ASN A 52 3.41 8.29 -4.65
CA ASN A 52 3.14 7.97 -3.25
C ASN A 52 2.02 6.92 -3.06
N PRO A 53 2.21 5.69 -3.59
CA PRO A 53 1.24 4.61 -3.37
C PRO A 53 1.24 4.20 -1.91
N THR A 54 0.07 3.85 -1.38
CA THR A 54 -0.09 3.35 -0.01
C THR A 54 -0.33 1.84 0.01
N CYS A 55 0.04 1.18 1.12
CA CYS A 55 -0.18 -0.25 1.31
C CYS A 55 -1.67 -0.63 1.16
N SER A 56 -2.57 0.20 1.68
CA SER A 56 -4.02 0.02 1.60
C SER A 56 -4.55 0.09 0.18
N GLU A 57 -4.06 1.03 -0.65
CA GLU A 57 -4.45 1.11 -2.07
C GLU A 57 -4.05 -0.17 -2.82
N ILE A 58 -2.82 -0.64 -2.61
CA ILE A 58 -2.31 -1.87 -3.24
C ILE A 58 -3.17 -3.08 -2.84
N HIS A 59 -3.49 -3.19 -1.56
CA HIS A 59 -4.35 -4.26 -1.05
C HIS A 59 -5.75 -4.23 -1.65
N ASN A 60 -6.38 -3.06 -1.71
CA ASN A 60 -7.73 -2.91 -2.26
C ASN A 60 -7.79 -3.27 -3.74
N VAL A 61 -6.79 -2.86 -4.54
CA VAL A 61 -6.71 -3.23 -5.96
C VAL A 61 -6.57 -4.73 -6.14
N LEU A 62 -5.73 -5.37 -5.32
CA LEU A 62 -5.51 -6.81 -5.41
C LEU A 62 -6.70 -7.62 -4.92
N GLY A 63 -7.36 -7.17 -3.84
CA GLY A 63 -8.62 -7.76 -3.37
C GLY A 63 -9.73 -7.62 -4.41
N ALA A 64 -9.82 -6.47 -5.09
CA ALA A 64 -10.77 -6.27 -6.18
C ALA A 64 -10.49 -7.16 -7.40
N ALA A 65 -9.22 -7.51 -7.64
CA ALA A 65 -8.81 -8.47 -8.67
C ALA A 65 -9.02 -9.94 -8.25
N GLY A 66 -9.60 -10.20 -7.07
CA GLY A 66 -9.82 -11.56 -6.55
C GLY A 66 -8.55 -12.25 -6.09
N MET A 67 -7.46 -11.51 -5.85
CA MET A 67 -6.20 -12.05 -5.36
C MET A 67 -6.19 -12.11 -3.84
N ASN A 68 -5.67 -13.21 -3.29
CA ASN A 68 -5.42 -13.34 -1.87
C ASN A 68 -4.22 -12.46 -1.48
N ALA A 69 -4.49 -11.28 -0.91
CA ALA A 69 -3.49 -10.32 -0.46
C ALA A 69 -3.58 -10.14 1.06
N VAL A 70 -2.43 -10.00 1.72
CA VAL A 70 -2.33 -9.75 3.16
C VAL A 70 -1.41 -8.56 3.40
N CYS A 71 -1.90 -7.57 4.14
CA CYS A 71 -1.11 -6.43 4.59
C CYS A 71 -0.32 -6.76 5.86
N GLU A 72 0.98 -6.48 5.83
CA GLU A 72 1.87 -6.60 6.98
C GLU A 72 2.53 -5.24 7.29
N ASN A 73 2.70 -4.93 8.57
CA ASN A 73 3.22 -3.64 9.00
C ASN A 73 4.77 -3.62 9.02
N LYS A 74 5.41 -3.91 7.88
CA LYS A 74 6.86 -3.98 7.68
C LYS A 74 7.36 -2.81 6.81
N LEU A 75 8.59 -2.36 7.07
CA LEU A 75 9.24 -1.30 6.30
C LEU A 75 10.23 -1.92 5.31
N HIS A 76 10.35 -1.34 4.11
CA HIS A 76 11.37 -1.74 3.16
C HIS A 76 12.76 -1.31 3.65
N PRO A 77 13.82 -2.15 3.58
CA PRO A 77 15.14 -1.78 4.11
C PRO A 77 15.77 -0.54 3.48
N ARG A 78 15.44 -0.24 2.22
CA ARG A 78 15.90 0.97 1.51
C ARG A 78 15.01 2.20 1.74
N GLU A 79 13.86 2.03 2.37
CA GLU A 79 13.00 3.16 2.72
C GLU A 79 13.46 3.72 4.06
N TRP A 80 13.98 4.94 4.03
CA TRP A 80 14.42 5.65 5.22
C TRP A 80 13.25 6.30 5.94
N ASN A 81 12.18 6.67 5.21
CA ASN A 81 11.06 7.35 5.80
C ASN A 81 10.16 6.36 6.58
N ARG A 82 9.97 6.64 7.87
CA ARG A 82 9.20 5.81 8.81
C ARG A 82 7.74 6.22 8.94
N ASP A 83 7.30 7.21 8.16
CA ASP A 83 5.91 7.64 8.15
C ASP A 83 4.97 6.50 7.78
N TRP A 84 3.76 6.55 8.35
CA TRP A 84 2.75 5.52 8.18
C TRP A 84 2.39 5.26 6.71
N GLN A 85 2.52 6.27 5.85
CA GLN A 85 2.18 6.22 4.43
C GLN A 85 3.14 5.34 3.61
N PHE A 86 4.42 5.28 3.99
CA PHE A 86 5.46 4.50 3.30
C PHE A 86 5.70 3.13 3.94
N ARG A 87 5.14 2.92 5.13
CA ARG A 87 5.17 1.65 5.83
C ARG A 87 4.14 0.69 5.24
N GLY A 88 4.54 -0.57 5.08
CA GLY A 88 3.66 -1.64 4.64
C GLY A 88 4.33 -2.60 3.69
N ARG A 89 3.96 -3.87 3.82
CA ARG A 89 4.33 -4.95 2.91
C ARG A 89 3.07 -5.72 2.58
N VAL A 90 2.73 -5.78 1.30
CA VAL A 90 1.63 -6.61 0.82
C VAL A 90 2.21 -7.94 0.37
N ARG A 91 1.68 -9.02 0.91
CA ARG A 91 2.01 -10.38 0.48
C ARG A 91 0.85 -10.94 -0.32
N VAL A 92 1.16 -11.46 -1.50
CA VAL A 92 0.17 -11.93 -2.47
C VAL A 92 0.46 -13.37 -2.82
N GLN A 93 -0.58 -14.19 -2.85
CA GLN A 93 -0.47 -15.56 -3.31
C GLN A 93 -0.59 -15.58 -4.83
N LEU A 94 0.51 -15.95 -5.51
CA LEU A 94 0.52 -16.08 -6.97
C LEU A 94 0.24 -17.52 -7.41
N LYS A 95 0.73 -18.49 -6.63
CA LYS A 95 0.58 -19.92 -6.87
C LYS A 95 -0.15 -20.56 -5.71
N LYS A 96 -0.99 -21.54 -6.02
CA LYS A 96 -1.61 -22.45 -5.05
C LYS A 96 -0.58 -23.51 -4.62
N GLU A 97 -0.92 -24.27 -3.58
CA GLU A 97 -0.10 -25.37 -3.08
C GLU A 97 0.17 -26.44 -4.17
N ASP A 98 -0.80 -26.63 -5.05
CA ASP A 98 -0.75 -27.52 -6.23
C ASP A 98 0.15 -27.00 -7.37
N GLY A 99 0.80 -25.84 -7.20
CA GLY A 99 1.68 -25.24 -8.21
C GLY A 99 0.96 -24.49 -9.34
N SER A 100 -0.36 -24.66 -9.46
CA SER A 100 -1.22 -23.89 -10.37
C SER A 100 -1.29 -22.40 -9.99
N LEU A 101 -1.47 -21.52 -10.98
CA LEU A 101 -1.61 -20.09 -10.76
C LEU A 101 -2.96 -19.79 -10.06
N CYS A 102 -2.94 -18.86 -9.10
CA CYS A 102 -4.17 -18.39 -8.45
C CYS A 102 -5.07 -17.64 -9.43
N ASN A 103 -4.47 -16.92 -10.37
CA ASN A 103 -5.15 -16.19 -11.43
C ASN A 103 -4.25 -16.20 -12.68
N GLU A 104 -4.79 -16.64 -13.81
CA GLU A 104 -4.06 -16.74 -15.08
C GLU A 104 -3.65 -15.36 -15.63
N GLN A 105 -4.35 -14.30 -15.22
CA GLN A 105 -4.00 -12.92 -15.58
C GLN A 105 -2.67 -12.46 -15.00
N PHE A 106 -2.17 -13.12 -13.95
CA PHE A 106 -0.93 -12.72 -13.28
C PHE A 106 0.03 -13.89 -13.27
N SER A 107 0.90 -13.92 -14.28
CA SER A 107 1.96 -14.94 -14.37
C SER A 107 3.23 -14.50 -13.65
N SER A 108 3.46 -13.18 -13.58
CA SER A 108 4.71 -12.60 -13.08
C SER A 108 4.49 -11.56 -11.99
N ARG A 109 5.46 -11.48 -11.07
CA ARG A 109 5.57 -10.41 -10.08
C ARG A 109 5.62 -9.02 -10.74
N LYS A 110 6.22 -8.90 -11.93
CA LYS A 110 6.32 -7.63 -12.66
C LYS A 110 4.97 -7.18 -13.23
N GLU A 111 4.22 -8.12 -13.80
CA GLU A 111 2.88 -7.89 -14.35
C GLU A 111 1.92 -7.41 -13.26
N LEU A 112 1.96 -8.07 -12.10
CA LEU A 112 1.16 -7.68 -10.95
C LEU A 112 1.51 -6.26 -10.45
N MET A 113 2.79 -5.88 -10.40
CA MET A 113 3.19 -4.51 -10.08
C MET A 113 2.70 -3.48 -11.12
N LEU A 114 2.72 -3.82 -12.41
CA LEU A 114 2.24 -2.96 -13.48
C LEU A 114 0.72 -2.77 -13.42
N TYR A 115 -0.03 -3.85 -13.21
CA TYR A 115 -1.48 -3.82 -13.04
C TYR A 115 -1.88 -2.93 -11.86
N VAL A 116 -1.25 -3.11 -10.71
CA VAL A 116 -1.50 -2.28 -9.54
C VAL A 116 -1.23 -0.81 -9.84
N ALA A 117 -0.11 -0.51 -10.51
CA ALA A 117 0.24 0.87 -10.87
C ALA A 117 -0.77 1.50 -11.84
N GLU A 118 -1.35 0.72 -12.75
CA GLU A 118 -2.40 1.20 -13.66
C GLU A 118 -3.75 1.44 -12.97
N MET A 119 -4.08 0.61 -11.97
CA MET A 119 -5.38 0.63 -11.31
C MET A 119 -5.46 1.63 -10.15
N ILE A 120 -4.35 1.92 -9.44
CA ILE A 120 -4.36 2.88 -8.31
C ILE A 120 -4.88 4.27 -8.72
N PRO A 121 -4.46 4.89 -9.84
CA PRO A 121 -4.98 6.19 -10.27
C PRO A 121 -6.49 6.18 -10.56
N LYS A 122 -7.04 5.02 -10.93
CA LYS A 122 -8.46 4.83 -11.25
C LYS A 122 -9.33 4.62 -9.99
N LEU A 123 -8.73 4.50 -8.80
CA LEU A 123 -9.47 4.36 -7.55
C LEU A 123 -10.24 5.64 -7.21
N LYS A 124 -11.52 5.48 -6.83
CA LYS A 124 -12.38 6.58 -6.37
C LYS A 124 -11.77 7.38 -5.21
N SER A 125 -10.99 6.71 -4.35
CA SER A 125 -10.27 7.33 -3.22
C SER A 125 -9.26 8.40 -3.65
N ARG A 126 -8.73 8.34 -4.88
CA ARG A 126 -7.85 9.36 -5.47
C ARG A 126 -8.65 10.43 -6.19
N THR A 127 -9.68 10.04 -6.96
CA THR A 127 -10.52 10.95 -7.74
C THR A 127 -11.29 11.96 -6.88
N GLN A 128 -11.64 11.62 -5.63
CA GLN A 128 -12.34 12.55 -4.73
C GLN A 128 -11.40 13.54 -4.00
N LYS A 129 -10.07 13.37 -4.10
CA LYS A 129 -9.10 14.22 -3.38
C LYS A 129 -8.73 15.51 -4.12
N SER A 130 -9.33 15.77 -5.28
CA SER A 130 -9.26 17.05 -5.99
C SER A 130 -10.39 18.01 -5.58
N GLY A 131 -10.76 18.02 -4.30
CA GLY A 131 -11.87 18.83 -3.78
C GLY A 131 -11.68 19.33 -2.33
N THR A 132 -10.47 19.25 -1.77
CA THR A 132 -10.18 19.91 -0.48
C THR A 132 -8.74 20.43 -0.55
N GLY A 133 -8.60 21.66 -1.04
CA GLY A 133 -7.51 22.50 -0.58
C GLY A 133 -7.78 22.88 0.87
N GLU A 134 -6.78 22.74 1.73
CA GLU A 134 -6.53 23.55 2.93
C GLU A 134 -5.24 23.00 3.55
N GLN A 135 -4.13 23.72 3.38
CA GLN A 135 -3.68 24.82 4.22
C GLN A 135 -3.15 24.36 5.59
N ASN A 136 -1.85 24.63 5.74
CA ASN A 136 -1.22 25.20 6.92
C ASN A 136 -1.25 24.40 8.25
N SER A 137 -0.08 23.95 8.64
CA SER A 137 0.33 24.00 10.04
C SER A 137 1.80 24.40 10.11
N GLN A 138 2.05 25.71 9.91
CA GLN A 138 3.12 26.42 10.60
C GLN A 138 2.92 26.19 12.10
N GLN A 139 3.72 25.32 12.69
CA GLN A 139 3.85 25.26 14.13
C GLN A 139 4.97 26.22 14.55
N SER A 140 4.57 27.48 14.74
CA SER A 140 5.31 28.44 15.55
C SER A 140 5.20 28.01 17.02
N ASP A 141 6.31 27.72 17.69
CA ASP A 141 6.38 27.85 19.15
C ASP A 141 7.70 28.54 19.54
N GLY A 142 7.64 29.87 19.52
CA GLY A 142 8.61 30.74 20.17
C GLY A 142 8.31 30.79 21.66
N SER A 143 8.98 29.92 22.44
CA SER A 143 8.93 29.94 23.89
C SER A 143 9.59 31.21 24.47
N LYS A 144 8.79 32.27 24.67
CA LYS A 144 9.16 33.46 25.47
C LYS A 144 9.11 33.12 26.97
N LYS A 145 10.29 32.86 27.52
CA LYS A 145 10.57 32.67 28.95
C LYS A 145 10.39 33.98 29.72
N ASN A 146 9.25 34.17 30.38
CA ASN A 146 9.03 35.30 31.29
C ASN A 146 9.71 35.02 32.64
N LYS A 147 10.71 35.84 32.97
CA LYS A 147 11.58 35.70 34.16
C LYS A 147 10.95 36.45 35.34
N LYS A 148 10.56 35.66 36.33
CA LYS A 148 10.08 36.01 37.68
C LYS A 148 10.86 37.18 38.29
N LYS A 149 10.14 38.26 38.65
CA LYS A 149 10.60 39.39 39.48
C LYS A 149 11.18 38.89 40.80
N LYS A 150 12.36 39.40 41.17
CA LYS A 150 13.07 39.11 42.42
C LYS A 150 13.30 40.45 43.15
N LYS A 151 12.91 40.44 44.43
CA LYS A 151 13.26 41.34 45.53
C LYS A 151 12.67 42.75 45.51
#